data_AF-A0A3P7ZL89-F1
#
_entry.id   AF-A0A3P7ZL89-F1
#
_cell.length_a   1.000
_cell.length_b   1.000
_cell.length_c   1.000
_cell.angle_alpha   90.00
_cell.angle_beta   90.00
_cell.angle_gamma   90.00
#
_symmetry.space_group_name_H-M   'P 1'
#
loop_
_entity.id
_entity.type
_entity.pdbx_description
1 polymer ?
#
loop_
_entity_poly.entity_id
_entity_poly.type
_entity_poly.pdbx_seq_one_letter_code
_entity_poly.pdbx_strand_id
1 'polypeptide(L)' 'MDKNDEFLSTLLKPLADINDNLKDDEIEKLPLQLQYYEGHRCQDFSITTKVVEALYQVSIFL' A
#
# COMPACT_ATOMS: atom_id res chain seq x y z
N MET A 1 -13.39 -12.52 -1.25
CA MET A 1 -12.67 -11.28 -0.97
C MET A 1 -13.42 -10.16 -1.68
N ASP A 2 -13.59 -9.01 -1.04
CA ASP A 2 -14.18 -7.83 -1.66
C ASP A 2 -13.25 -7.35 -2.80
N LYS A 3 -13.82 -7.00 -3.95
CA LYS A 3 -13.05 -6.49 -5.10
C LYS A 3 -12.35 -5.17 -4.79
N ASN A 4 -12.92 -4.39 -3.89
CA ASN A 4 -12.33 -3.12 -3.45
C ASN A 4 -11.06 -3.36 -2.61
N ASP A 5 -11.08 -4.37 -1.75
CA ASP A 5 -9.90 -4.76 -0.96
C ASP A 5 -8.77 -5.28 -1.84
N GLU A 6 -9.09 -6.07 -2.87
CA GLU A 6 -8.10 -6.58 -3.82
C GLU A 6 -7.46 -5.44 -4.63
N PHE A 7 -8.28 -4.49 -5.09
CA PHE A 7 -7.77 -3.30 -5.79
C PHE A 7 -6.87 -2.45 -4.89
N LEU A 8 -7.32 -2.11 -3.68
CA LEU A 8 -6.55 -1.28 -2.75
C LEU A 8 -5.26 -1.98 -2.32
N SER A 9 -5.31 -3.28 -2.04
CA SER A 9 -4.12 -4.08 -1.73
C SER A 9 -3.12 -4.08 -2.89
N THR A 10 -3.60 -4.26 -4.12
CA THR A 10 -2.76 -4.24 -5.32
C THR A 10 -2.12 -2.86 -5.55
N LEU A 11 -2.88 -1.79 -5.33
CA LEU A 11 -2.40 -0.41 -5.50
C LEU A 11 -1.34 -0.04 -4.46
N LEU A 12 -1.51 -0.48 -3.21
CA LEU A 12 -0.61 -0.14 -2.10
C LEU A 12 0.59 -1.07 -1.99
N LYS A 13 0.52 -2.30 -2.51
CA LYS A 13 1.61 -3.30 -2.46
C LYS A 13 2.98 -2.77 -2.93
N PRO A 14 3.10 -1.96 -4.00
CA PRO A 14 4.39 -1.38 -4.42
C PRO A 14 5.04 -0.47 -3.36
N LEU A 15 4.25 0.03 -2.40
CA LEU A 15 4.71 0.93 -1.35
C LEU A 15 5.03 0.21 -0.03
N ALA A 16 4.58 -1.03 0.16
CA ALA A 16 4.78 -1.77 1.39
C ALA A 16 6.18 -2.43 1.44
N ASP A 17 6.85 -2.36 2.59
CA ASP A 17 8.09 -3.09 2.85
C ASP A 17 8.02 -3.83 4.20
N ILE A 18 8.49 -5.07 4.24
CA ILE A 18 8.66 -5.82 5.49
C ILE A 18 9.56 -5.08 6.51
N ASN A 19 10.48 -4.23 6.04
CA ASN A 19 11.37 -3.47 6.91
C ASN A 19 10.77 -2.14 7.41
N ASP A 20 9.50 -1.83 7.09
CA ASP A 20 8.84 -0.63 7.59
C ASP A 20 8.60 -0.67 9.11
N ASN A 21 8.79 -1.84 9.76
CA ASN A 21 8.70 -2.05 11.22
C ASN A 21 7.39 -1.51 11.83
N LEU A 22 6.28 -1.71 11.11
CA LEU A 22 4.95 -1.32 11.55
C LEU A 22 4.57 -2.08 12.83
N LYS A 23 3.94 -1.37 13.78
CA LYS A 23 3.38 -1.98 14.98
C LYS A 23 2.08 -2.73 14.65
N ASP A 24 1.68 -3.65 15.52
CA ASP A 24 0.45 -4.43 15.36
C ASP A 24 -0.78 -3.55 15.08
N ASP A 25 -0.92 -2.42 15.78
CA ASP A 25 -2.03 -1.48 15.58
C ASP A 25 -1.96 -0.71 14.25
N GLU A 26 -0.80 -0.61 13.63
CA GLU A 26 -0.59 -0.03 12.30
C GLU A 26 -0.85 -1.09 11.22
N ILE A 27 -0.44 -2.33 11.45
CA ILE A 27 -0.69 -3.48 10.59
C ILE A 27 -2.20 -3.74 10.47
N GLU A 28 -2.95 -3.70 11.58
CA GLU A 28 -4.41 -3.90 11.59
C GLU A 28 -5.18 -2.90 10.72
N LYS A 29 -4.60 -1.73 10.44
CA LYS A 29 -5.20 -0.69 9.58
C LYS A 29 -4.99 -0.97 8.08
N LEU A 30 -4.11 -1.89 7.72
CA LEU A 30 -3.85 -2.25 6.32
C LEU A 30 -4.96 -3.16 5.77
N PRO A 31 -5.15 -3.16 4.43
CA PRO A 31 -5.93 -4.20 3.76
C PRO A 31 -5.44 -5.59 4.15
N LEU A 32 -6.35 -6.57 4.30
CA LEU A 32 -6.05 -7.89 4.86
C LEU A 32 -4.85 -8.58 4.17
N GLN A 33 -4.70 -8.41 2.86
CA GLN A 33 -3.61 -9.01 2.08
C GLN A 33 -2.24 -8.41 2.41
N LEU A 34 -2.19 -7.16 2.90
CA LEU A 34 -0.98 -6.44 3.26
C LEU A 34 -0.60 -6.62 4.73
N GLN A 35 -1.53 -7.05 5.60
CA GLN A 35 -1.24 -7.33 7.00
C GLN A 35 -0.20 -8.45 7.19
N TYR A 36 -0.15 -9.37 6.21
CA TYR A 36 0.75 -10.52 6.19
C TYR A 36 1.77 -10.44 5.04
N TYR A 37 1.99 -9.24 4.49
CA TYR A 37 2.90 -9.08 3.35
C TYR A 37 4.35 -9.04 3.80
N GLU A 38 5.12 -10.05 3.39
CA GLU A 38 6.54 -10.19 3.73
C GLU A 38 7.48 -9.71 2.60
N GLY A 39 6.95 -9.06 1.58
CA GLY A 39 7.75 -8.59 0.45
C GLY A 39 8.38 -7.22 0.69
N HIS A 40 9.16 -6.77 -0.30
CA HIS A 40 9.79 -5.46 -0.30
C HIS A 40 9.06 -4.47 -1.18
N ARG A 41 9.30 -3.19 -0.89
CA ARG A 41 8.86 -2.06 -1.71
C ARG A 41 9.39 -2.21 -3.12
N CYS A 42 8.61 -1.74 -4.08
CA CYS A 42 9.07 -1.63 -5.46
C CYS A 42 10.34 -0.77 -5.51
N GLN A 43 11.39 -1.28 -6.17
CA GLN A 43 12.68 -0.59 -6.29
C GLN A 43 12.69 0.44 -7.43
N ASP A 44 11.69 0.42 -8.31
CA ASP A 44 11.50 1.45 -9.31
C ASP A 44 10.86 2.68 -8.67
N PHE A 45 11.70 3.68 -8.40
CA PHE A 45 11.27 4.94 -7.81
C PHE A 45 10.23 5.68 -8.66
N SER A 46 10.22 5.51 -9.99
CA SER A 46 9.21 6.12 -10.85
C SER A 46 7.82 5.56 -10.56
N ILE A 47 7.74 4.24 -10.34
CA ILE A 47 6.49 3.56 -10.02
C ILE A 47 5.98 4.02 -8.65
N THR A 48 6.82 3.98 -7.61
CA THR A 48 6.39 4.40 -6.26
C THR A 48 5.96 5.86 -6.23
N THR A 49 6.68 6.74 -6.94
CA THR A 49 6.34 8.17 -7.04
C THR A 49 4.97 8.36 -7.70
N LYS A 50 4.72 7.70 -8.83
CA LYS A 50 3.43 7.80 -9.54
C LYS A 50 2.26 7.29 -8.70
N VAL A 51 2.45 6.23 -7.91
CA VAL A 51 1.41 5.73 -7.00
C VAL A 51 1.13 6.77 -5.91
N VAL A 52 2.17 7.34 -5.29
CA VAL A 52 2.01 8.40 -4.27
C VAL A 52 1.31 9.64 -4.84
N GLU A 53 1.75 10.12 -6.01
CA GLU A 53 1.12 11.25 -6.71
C GLU A 53 -0.36 10.99 -7.01
N ALA A 54 -0.71 9.78 -7.46
CA ALA A 54 -2.10 9.40 -7.73
C ALA A 54 -2.95 9.41 -6.44
N LEU A 55 -2.42 8.90 -5.32
CA LEU A 55 -3.10 8.92 -4.02
C LEU A 55 -3.35 10.36 -3.53
N TYR A 56 -2.37 11.26 -3.69
CA TYR A 56 -2.54 12.68 -3.37
C TYR A 56 -3.60 13.34 -4.24
N GLN A 57 -3.64 13.05 -5.54
CA GLN A 57 -4.66 13.59 -6.44
C GLN A 57 -6.06 13.15 -6.02
N VAL A 58 -6.29 11.87 -5.72
CA VAL A 58 -7.59 11.38 -5.23
C VAL A 58 -7.99 12.09 -3.93
N SER A 59 -7.04 12.31 -3.03
CA SER A 59 -7.27 12.99 -1.74
C SER A 59 -7.66 14.47 -1.89
N ILE A 60 -7.26 15.13 -2.98
CA ILE A 60 -7.66 16.51 -3.28
C ILE A 60 -9.12 16.60 -3.75
N PHE A 61 -9.68 15.50 -4.26
CA PHE A 61 -11.05 15.43 -4.76
C PHE A 61 -12.07 14.84 -3.77
N LEU A 62 -11.62 14.41 -2.58
CA LEU A 62 -12.45 13.92 -1.48
C LEU A 62 -12.58 14.98 -0.38
#